data_AF-W2VPH5-F1
#
_entry.id   AF-W2VPH5-F1
#
_cell.length_a   1.000
_cell.length_b   1.000
_cell.length_c   1.000
_cell.angle_alpha   90.00
_cell.angle_beta   90.00
_cell.angle_gamma   90.00
#
_symmetry.space_group_name_H-M   'P 1'
#
loop_
_entity.id
_entity.type
_entity.pdbx_description
1 polymer ?
#
loop_
_entity_poly.entity_id
_entity_poly.type
_entity_poly.pdbx_seq_one_letter_code
_entity_poly.pdbx_strand_id
1 'polypeptide(L)' 'SYPERPTSTLTNREAYRVDFDEGLLPEDRGERELEEDEYEVERIANVRSSKKTRYGRTRREYLVFWKG' A
#
# COMPACT_ATOMS: atom_id res chain seq x y z
N SER A 1 38.53 -15.82 1.07
CA SER A 1 38.48 -15.11 2.36
C SER A 1 37.28 -14.18 2.32
N TYR A 2 36.34 -14.30 3.26
CA TYR A 2 35.21 -13.38 3.38
C TYR A 2 35.64 -12.15 4.19
N PRO A 3 35.15 -10.93 3.89
CA PRO A 3 35.49 -9.78 4.69
C PRO A 3 34.82 -9.88 6.07
N GLU A 4 35.53 -9.45 7.10
CA GLU A 4 35.01 -9.40 8.46
C GLU A 4 33.81 -8.47 8.57
N ARG A 5 32.85 -8.87 9.42
CA ARG A 5 31.61 -8.13 9.68
C ARG A 5 31.94 -6.83 10.41
N PRO A 6 31.55 -5.64 9.92
CA PRO A 6 31.84 -4.39 10.60
C PRO A 6 31.12 -4.37 11.96
N THR A 7 31.89 -4.18 13.03
CA THR A 7 31.39 -4.06 14.41
C THR A 7 31.10 -2.60 14.74
N SER A 8 30.14 -1.97 14.04
CA SER A 8 29.68 -0.63 14.41
C SER A 8 28.65 -0.75 15.52
N THR A 9 29.07 -0.58 16.77
CA THR A 9 28.15 -0.30 17.89
C THR A 9 27.51 1.06 17.65
N LEU A 10 26.24 1.06 17.26
CA LEU A 10 25.43 2.26 17.13
C LEU A 10 25.21 2.80 18.55
N THR A 11 25.90 3.88 18.92
CA THR A 11 25.62 4.63 20.15
C THR A 11 24.30 5.35 19.99
N ASN A 12 23.22 4.59 20.07
CA ASN A 12 21.88 5.14 20.02
C ASN A 12 21.44 5.48 21.45
N ARG A 13 21.77 6.70 21.88
CA ARG A 13 21.28 7.25 23.15
C ARG A 13 19.81 7.69 23.07
N GLU A 14 19.10 7.36 21.98
CA GLU A 14 17.68 7.66 21.77
C GLU A 14 16.93 6.50 21.05
N ALA A 15 17.42 5.25 21.18
CA ALA A 15 16.91 4.08 20.41
C ALA A 15 15.70 3.41 21.06
N TYR A 16 15.32 3.82 22.27
CA TYR A 16 14.41 3.05 23.11
C TYR A 16 13.08 3.73 23.35
N ARG A 17 12.75 4.77 22.58
CA ARG A 17 11.39 5.32 22.52
C ARG A 17 11.06 5.58 21.06
N VAL A 18 10.78 4.49 20.38
CA VAL A 18 9.77 4.51 19.32
C VAL A 18 8.49 4.12 20.04
N ASP A 19 7.98 5.03 20.85
CA ASP A 19 6.56 5.13 21.17
C ASP A 19 5.86 5.32 19.83
N PHE A 20 5.62 4.19 19.16
CA PHE A 20 4.59 4.07 18.17
C PHE A 20 3.30 4.41 18.91
N ASP A 21 2.98 5.71 18.97
CA ASP A 21 1.60 6.17 19.00
C ASP A 21 0.99 5.80 17.64
N GLU A 22 0.90 4.49 17.41
CA GLU A 22 -0.09 3.88 16.55
C GLU A 22 -1.41 4.08 17.30
N GLY A 23 -1.88 5.33 17.28
CA GLY A 23 -3.25 5.62 17.69
C GLY A 23 -4.11 4.62 16.95
N LEU A 24 -4.86 3.80 17.69
CA LEU A 24 -5.73 2.79 17.12
C LEU A 24 -6.51 3.48 16.01
N LEU A 25 -6.17 3.20 14.74
CA LEU A 25 -7.03 3.60 13.65
C LEU A 25 -8.42 3.11 14.05
N PRO A 26 -9.47 3.95 13.93
CA PRO A 26 -10.78 3.53 14.35
C PRO A 26 -11.03 2.14 13.79
N GLU A 27 -11.50 1.22 14.63
CA GLU A 27 -11.86 -0.16 14.27
C GLU A 27 -12.99 -0.19 13.23
N ASP A 28 -13.44 0.97 12.76
CA ASP A 28 -14.25 1.17 11.57
C ASP A 28 -13.46 0.73 10.34
N ARG A 29 -13.32 -0.58 10.24
CA ARG A 29 -13.07 -1.31 9.02
C ARG A 29 -14.26 -0.98 8.13
N GLY A 30 -14.09 0.07 7.33
CA GLY A 30 -15.15 0.74 6.59
C GLY A 30 -15.86 -0.19 5.61
N GLU A 31 -16.84 -0.92 6.12
CA GLU A 31 -17.97 -1.38 5.32
C GLU A 31 -18.82 -0.14 5.05
N ARG A 32 -18.37 0.67 4.09
CA ARG A 32 -19.26 1.66 3.49
C ARG A 32 -20.30 0.88 2.68
N GLU A 33 -21.57 1.26 2.83
CA GLU A 33 -22.61 0.76 1.91
C GLU A 33 -22.18 1.07 0.47
N LEU A 34 -22.38 0.11 -0.43
CA LEU A 34 -22.08 0.30 -1.84
C LEU A 34 -22.93 1.46 -2.37
N GLU A 35 -22.28 2.50 -2.89
CA GLU A 35 -22.95 3.60 -3.57
C GLU A 35 -23.63 3.09 -4.85
N GLU A 36 -24.63 3.81 -5.38
CA GLU A 36 -25.41 3.37 -6.54
C GLU A 36 -24.57 3.13 -7.81
N ASP A 37 -23.34 3.66 -7.86
CA ASP A 37 -22.36 3.48 -8.93
C ASP A 37 -21.23 2.47 -8.59
N GLU A 38 -21.28 1.81 -7.43
CA GLU A 38 -20.35 0.75 -7.04
C GLU A 38 -20.88 -0.64 -7.40
N TYR A 39 -20.09 -1.40 -8.16
CA TYR A 39 -20.45 -2.74 -8.60
C TYR A 39 -19.38 -3.77 -8.22
N GLU A 40 -19.80 -4.99 -7.89
CA GLU A 40 -18.87 -6.07 -7.59
C GLU A 40 -18.25 -6.61 -8.89
N VAL A 41 -16.91 -6.66 -8.92
CA VAL A 41 -16.16 -7.26 -10.02
C VAL A 41 -16.03 -8.77 -9.78
N GLU A 42 -16.43 -9.59 -10.75
CA GLU A 42 -16.25 -11.04 -10.70
C GLU A 42 -14.79 -11.42 -10.94
N ARG A 43 -14.18 -10.85 -11.99
CA ARG A 43 -12.78 -11.11 -12.35
C ARG A 43 -12.15 -9.97 -13.16
N ILE A 44 -10.85 -9.82 -13.03
CA ILE A 44 -10.05 -8.89 -13.83
C ILE A 44 -9.50 -9.63 -15.05
N ALA A 45 -9.94 -9.23 -16.23
CA ALA A 45 -9.51 -9.82 -17.49
C ALA A 45 -8.12 -9.34 -17.90
N ASN A 46 -7.83 -8.06 -17.69
CA ASN A 46 -6.58 -7.43 -18.09
C ASN A 46 -6.31 -6.16 -17.28
N VAL A 47 -5.03 -5.82 -17.13
CA VAL A 47 -4.55 -4.59 -16.47
C VAL A 47 -3.55 -3.90 -17.38
N ARG A 48 -3.84 -2.64 -17.71
CA ARG A 48 -2.92 -1.77 -18.43
C ARG A 48 -2.36 -0.70 -17.49
N SER A 49 -1.05 -0.48 -17.55
CA SER A 49 -0.43 0.69 -16.93
C SER A 49 -0.15 1.76 -17.99
N SER A 50 -0.65 2.96 -17.76
CA SER A 50 -0.43 4.09 -18.65
C SER A 50 0.97 4.66 -18.41
N LYS A 51 1.63 5.17 -19.46
CA LYS A 51 2.94 5.82 -19.33
C LYS A 51 2.86 6.94 -18.29
N LYS A 52 3.89 7.06 -17.44
CA LYS A 52 3.99 8.13 -16.43
C LYS A 52 3.72 9.48 -17.07
N THR A 53 2.80 10.25 -16.49
CA THR A 53 2.58 11.64 -16.86
C THR A 53 3.73 12.51 -16.33
N ARG A 54 3.77 13.78 -16.75
CA ARG A 54 4.78 14.77 -16.31
C ARG A 54 4.95 14.85 -14.79
N TYR A 55 3.90 14.51 -14.03
CA TYR A 55 3.87 14.54 -12.56
C TYR A 55 4.04 13.14 -11.92
N GLY A 56 4.52 12.16 -12.68
CA GLY A 56 5.00 10.88 -12.15
C GLY A 56 3.92 9.86 -11.75
N ARG A 57 2.63 10.19 -11.87
CA ARG A 57 1.56 9.23 -11.59
C ARG A 57 1.36 8.30 -12.78
N THR A 58 1.57 7.01 -12.56
CA THR A 58 1.15 5.93 -13.48
C THR A 58 -0.30 5.61 -13.16
N ARG A 59 -1.21 5.79 -14.12
CA ARG A 59 -2.60 5.32 -13.99
C ARG A 59 -2.68 3.84 -14.36
N ARG A 60 -3.53 3.09 -13.66
CA ARG A 60 -3.87 1.71 -14.02
C ARG A 60 -5.29 1.70 -14.56
N GLU A 61 -5.49 0.96 -15.63
CA GLU A 61 -6.77 0.77 -16.29
C GLU A 61 -7.07 -0.73 -16.27
N TYR A 62 -8.31 -1.08 -15.93
CA TYR A 62 -8.73 -2.47 -15.73
C TYR A 62 -9.81 -2.81 -16.74
N LEU A 63 -9.66 -3.94 -17.41
CA LEU A 63 -10.76 -4.61 -18.08
C LEU A 63 -11.32 -5.63 -17.11
N VAL A 64 -12.58 -5.46 -16.72
CA VAL A 64 -13.24 -6.28 -15.68
C VAL A 64 -14.48 -6.94 -16.25
N PHE A 65 -14.80 -8.12 -15.69
CA PHE A 65 -16.12 -8.71 -15.82
C PHE A 65 -16.89 -8.42 -14.53
N TRP A 66 -18.03 -7.77 -14.67
CA TRP A 66 -18.93 -7.46 -13.57
C TRP A 66 -19.70 -8.71 -13.17
N LYS A 67 -20.03 -8.83 -11.88
CA LYS A 67 -21.07 -9.76 -11.46
C LYS A 67 -22.43 -9.26 -11.97
N GLY A 68 -23.21 -10.20 -12.50
CA GLY A 68 -24.60 -9.98 -12.92
C GLY A 68 -25.59 -10.54 -11.91
#